data_AF-A0A117ICB2-F1
#
_entry.id   AF-A0A117ICB2-F1
#
_cell.length_a   1.000
_cell.length_b   1.000
_cell.length_c   1.000
_cell.angle_alpha   90.00
_cell.angle_beta   90.00
_cell.angle_gamma   90.00
#
_symmetry.space_group_name_H-M   'P 1'
#
loop_
_entity.id
_entity.type
_entity.pdbx_description
1 polymer ?
#
loop_
_entity_poly.entity_id
_entity_poly.type
_entity_poly.pdbx_seq_one_letter_code
_entity_poly.pdbx_strand_id
1 'polypeptide(L)'
;MPLRALLSRAMSQSTGVTVHAFIRPGTPASAGPSVVTQIVDLYEFGVLGPGSEVWANLDVPNALWVLSDTSTFLRVVDVPSAGWVRLTRNSVVWGRVSNDTSRSPSHGFSVNDMPLPVQEHDTVTVVFRNTDPARMRAQFGAAHHAMHDYQIEHGMMRAVDLKLNGQQRQPVAHDASQFSRNHAGVRGLDLMACTTGPAMHKVIRENLEAFTTSIDIAEFGRIRAAQQRISQIAEVITDPIVQRIAALRDIGPFMADHEGEDADDELEAVPGKH
;
A
#
# COMPACT_ATOMS: atom_id res chain seq x y z
N MET A 1 43.25 27.13 3.70
CA MET A 1 42.87 25.72 3.47
C MET A 1 41.41 25.57 3.86
N PRO A 2 40.48 25.37 2.91
CA PRO A 2 39.08 25.70 3.15
C PRO A 2 38.27 24.51 3.67
N LEU A 3 37.32 24.82 4.57
CA LEU A 3 36.29 24.01 5.21
C LEU A 3 35.39 23.14 4.29
N ARG A 4 35.67 23.06 2.98
CA ARG A 4 34.88 22.28 2.02
C ARG A 4 35.06 20.75 2.14
N ALA A 5 36.09 20.29 2.84
CA ALA A 5 36.36 18.86 3.00
C ALA A 5 35.50 18.18 4.10
N LEU A 6 34.93 18.94 5.04
CA LEU A 6 34.18 18.39 6.18
C LEU A 6 32.67 18.18 5.92
N LEU A 7 32.11 18.81 4.88
CA LEU A 7 30.74 18.55 4.44
C LEU A 7 30.62 17.38 3.43
N SER A 8 31.75 16.76 3.05
CA SER A 8 31.76 15.57 2.20
C SER A 8 31.65 14.25 2.97
N ARG A 9 31.49 14.31 4.30
CA ARG A 9 31.52 13.15 5.19
C ARG A 9 30.17 12.93 5.88
N ALA A 10 29.11 12.78 5.08
CA ALA A 10 27.84 12.15 5.49
C ALA A 10 26.95 11.75 4.29
N MET A 11 27.51 11.53 3.10
CA MET A 11 26.85 10.61 2.16
C MET A 11 27.10 9.20 2.71
N SER A 12 26.37 8.88 3.78
CA SER A 12 26.16 7.51 4.20
C SER A 12 25.72 6.76 2.95
N GLN A 13 26.52 5.79 2.50
CA GLN A 13 25.98 4.73 1.68
C GLN A 13 24.86 4.13 2.53
N SER A 14 23.63 4.55 2.27
CA SER A 14 22.49 4.22 3.09
C SER A 14 22.23 2.74 2.96
N THR A 15 22.78 1.97 3.89
CA THR A 15 22.63 0.51 3.99
C THR A 15 21.25 0.10 4.50
N GLY A 16 20.21 0.92 4.29
CA GLY A 16 18.92 0.78 4.93
C GLY A 16 17.89 1.81 4.48
N VAL A 17 16.80 1.94 5.21
CA VAL A 17 15.74 2.93 4.99
C VAL A 17 15.78 3.95 6.12
N THR A 18 15.77 5.24 5.78
CA THR A 18 15.67 6.33 6.76
C THR A 18 14.20 6.59 7.08
N VAL A 19 13.85 6.69 8.36
CA VAL A 19 12.49 6.90 8.83
C VAL A 19 12.42 8.16 9.68
N HIS A 20 11.58 9.10 9.26
CA HIS A 20 11.24 10.32 9.97
C HIS A 20 9.85 10.17 10.59
N ALA A 21 9.75 10.13 11.91
CA ALA A 21 8.51 9.77 12.59
C ALA A 21 8.11 10.81 13.65
N PHE A 22 6.90 11.37 13.53
CA PHE A 22 6.30 12.18 14.58
C PHE A 22 5.37 11.34 15.45
N ILE A 23 5.42 11.54 16.77
CA ILE A 23 4.59 10.87 17.76
C ILE A 23 4.19 11.85 18.87
N ARG A 24 2.93 11.82 19.31
CA ARG A 24 2.46 12.61 20.46
C ARG A 24 2.40 11.77 21.73
N PRO A 25 2.51 12.41 22.91
CA PRO A 25 2.08 11.78 24.15
C PRO A 25 0.60 11.38 24.05
N GLY A 26 0.32 10.07 24.06
CA GLY A 26 -1.04 9.52 23.93
C GLY A 26 -1.31 8.74 22.63
N THR A 27 -0.39 8.77 21.67
CA THR A 27 -0.45 7.85 20.51
C THR A 27 -0.43 6.39 21.01
N PRO A 28 -1.29 5.49 20.49
CA PRO A 28 -1.30 4.09 20.91
C PRO A 28 0.08 3.44 20.75
N ALA A 29 0.48 2.62 21.73
CA ALA A 29 1.78 1.95 21.71
C ALA A 29 1.97 1.03 20.48
N SER A 30 0.88 0.61 19.83
CA SER A 30 0.90 -0.20 18.61
C SER A 30 1.20 0.58 17.33
N ALA A 31 1.15 1.92 17.34
CA ALA A 31 1.34 2.74 16.14
C ALA A 31 2.74 2.58 15.53
N GLY A 32 3.79 2.68 16.37
CA GLY A 32 5.18 2.47 15.94
C GLY A 32 5.41 1.08 15.32
N PRO A 33 5.10 -0.02 16.03
CA PRO A 33 5.19 -1.37 15.49
C PRO A 33 4.42 -1.59 14.18
N SER A 34 3.25 -0.97 14.02
CA SER A 34 2.46 -1.04 12.78
C SER A 34 3.18 -0.37 11.61
N VAL A 35 3.72 0.84 11.81
CA VAL A 35 4.50 1.56 10.78
C VAL A 35 5.76 0.79 10.40
N VAL A 36 6.51 0.26 11.38
CA VAL A 36 7.70 -0.56 11.11
C VAL A 36 7.34 -1.81 10.32
N THR A 37 6.23 -2.48 10.66
CA THR A 37 5.72 -3.64 9.92
C THR A 37 5.43 -3.30 8.46
N GLN A 38 4.78 -2.16 8.21
CA GLN A 38 4.50 -1.69 6.85
C GLN A 38 5.78 -1.40 6.06
N ILE A 39 6.74 -0.71 6.67
CA ILE A 39 8.02 -0.40 6.02
C ILE A 39 8.77 -1.69 5.65
N VAL A 40 8.73 -2.71 6.52
CA VAL A 40 9.33 -4.02 6.26
C VAL A 40 8.62 -4.74 5.11
N ASP A 41 7.29 -4.79 5.12
CA ASP A 41 6.52 -5.40 4.03
C ASP A 41 6.82 -4.72 2.68
N LEU A 42 6.90 -3.40 2.67
CA LEU A 42 7.22 -2.59 1.48
C LEU A 42 8.65 -2.82 0.99
N TYR A 43 9.62 -2.94 1.91
CA TYR A 43 11.02 -3.23 1.59
C TYR A 43 11.18 -4.64 1.03
N GLU A 44 10.61 -5.64 1.71
CA GLU A 44 10.70 -7.05 1.30
C GLU A 44 10.00 -7.31 -0.03
N PHE A 45 8.95 -6.55 -0.36
CA PHE A 45 8.30 -6.62 -1.66
C PHE A 45 9.04 -5.85 -2.75
N GLY A 46 9.91 -4.90 -2.40
CA GLY A 46 10.68 -4.08 -3.34
C GLY A 46 10.03 -2.74 -3.73
N VAL A 47 9.03 -2.26 -2.98
CA VAL A 47 8.54 -0.86 -3.09
C VAL A 47 9.57 0.11 -2.51
N LEU A 48 10.17 -0.27 -1.38
CA LEU A 48 11.29 0.43 -0.78
C LEU A 48 12.58 -0.33 -1.09
N GLY A 49 13.67 0.42 -1.20
CA GLY A 49 15.02 -0.12 -1.34
C GLY A 49 16.02 0.62 -0.44
N PRO A 50 17.28 0.16 -0.39
CA PRO A 50 18.33 0.89 0.31
C PRO A 50 18.39 2.36 -0.16
N GLY A 51 18.46 3.28 0.81
CA GLY A 51 18.46 4.71 0.57
C GLY A 51 17.10 5.35 0.40
N SER A 52 16.01 4.60 0.54
CA SER A 52 14.67 5.21 0.61
C SER A 52 14.51 6.00 1.90
N GLU A 53 13.70 7.07 1.84
CA GLU A 53 13.28 7.85 2.98
C GLU A 53 11.77 7.75 3.18
N VAL A 54 11.33 7.61 4.43
CA VAL A 54 9.92 7.48 4.79
C VAL A 54 9.60 8.51 5.86
N TRP A 55 8.56 9.31 5.65
CA TRP A 55 7.98 10.19 6.66
C TRP A 55 6.65 9.60 7.14
N ALA A 56 6.45 9.59 8.45
CA ALA A 56 5.23 9.09 9.06
C ALA A 56 4.79 9.99 10.21
N ASN A 57 3.47 10.10 10.36
CA ASN A 57 2.86 10.64 11.57
C ASN A 57 2.13 9.48 12.26
N LEU A 58 2.62 9.07 13.43
CA LEU A 58 2.09 7.89 14.13
C LEU A 58 0.68 8.12 14.69
N ASP A 59 0.21 9.38 14.72
CA ASP A 59 -1.20 9.69 15.02
C ASP A 59 -2.13 9.49 13.82
N VAL A 60 -1.58 9.40 12.61
CA VAL A 60 -2.33 9.19 11.38
C VAL A 60 -2.05 7.76 10.89
N PRO A 61 -2.94 6.80 11.20
CA PRO A 61 -2.68 5.40 10.89
C PRO A 61 -2.54 5.20 9.39
N ASN A 62 -1.60 4.35 8.98
CA ASN A 62 -1.39 3.88 7.59
C ASN A 62 -1.14 4.99 6.56
N ALA A 63 -0.61 6.15 6.97
CA ALA A 63 -0.25 7.24 6.07
C ALA A 63 1.26 7.43 6.08
N LEU A 64 1.91 7.17 4.95
CA LEU A 64 3.34 7.35 4.76
C LEU A 64 3.57 8.34 3.63
N TRP A 65 4.63 9.12 3.73
CA TRP A 65 5.24 9.76 2.57
C TRP A 65 6.53 9.03 2.28
N VAL A 66 6.76 8.65 1.03
CA VAL A 66 7.89 7.83 0.64
C VAL A 66 8.68 8.51 -0.46
N LEU A 67 9.99 8.45 -0.33
CA LEU A 67 10.96 8.72 -1.38
C LEU A 67 11.76 7.45 -1.62
N SER A 68 11.48 6.76 -2.73
CA SER A 68 12.33 5.68 -3.26
C SER A 68 13.04 6.19 -4.52
N ASP A 69 12.41 6.04 -5.67
CA ASP A 69 12.73 6.69 -6.93
C ASP A 69 11.94 8.00 -7.10
N THR A 70 10.68 7.97 -6.67
CA THR A 70 9.69 9.02 -6.81
C THR A 70 9.13 9.39 -5.45
N SER A 71 8.83 10.68 -5.26
CA SER A 71 8.12 11.16 -4.08
C SER A 71 6.64 10.80 -4.16
N THR A 72 6.10 10.04 -3.21
CA THR A 72 4.70 9.64 -3.21
C THR A 72 4.10 9.56 -1.81
N PHE A 73 2.84 9.97 -1.67
CA PHE A 73 2.00 9.55 -0.55
C PHE A 73 1.66 8.08 -0.71
N LEU A 74 1.80 7.27 0.33
CA LEU A 74 1.57 5.84 0.31
C LEU A 74 0.55 5.45 1.38
N ARG A 75 -0.49 4.72 0.96
CA ARG A 75 -1.50 4.08 1.81
C ARG A 75 -1.42 2.56 1.66
N VAL A 76 -1.32 1.83 2.76
CA VAL A 76 -1.47 0.35 2.74
C VAL A 76 -2.91 0.00 3.07
N VAL A 77 -3.50 -0.90 2.28
CA VAL A 77 -4.87 -1.40 2.40
C VAL A 77 -4.84 -2.92 2.34
N ASP A 78 -5.33 -3.58 3.39
CA ASP A 78 -5.49 -5.04 3.40
C ASP A 78 -6.70 -5.45 2.57
N VAL A 79 -6.52 -6.45 1.71
CA VAL A 79 -7.62 -7.03 0.91
C VAL A 79 -7.56 -8.56 0.94
N PRO A 80 -8.71 -9.24 0.83
CA PRO A 80 -8.77 -10.69 1.06
C PRO A 80 -8.10 -11.52 -0.05
N SER A 81 -7.98 -10.99 -1.27
CA SER A 81 -7.44 -11.73 -2.41
C SER A 81 -6.92 -10.81 -3.51
N ALA A 82 -6.34 -11.42 -4.55
CA ALA A 82 -6.22 -10.75 -5.82
C ALA A 82 -7.62 -10.44 -6.35
N GLY A 83 -7.78 -9.31 -7.01
CA GLY A 83 -9.08 -8.84 -7.49
C GLY A 83 -8.89 -7.80 -8.57
N TRP A 84 -9.84 -6.87 -8.64
CA TRP A 84 -9.81 -5.74 -9.56
C TRP A 84 -9.53 -4.46 -8.80
N VAL A 85 -8.64 -3.64 -9.34
CA VAL A 85 -8.45 -2.26 -8.90
C VAL A 85 -8.96 -1.30 -9.95
N ARG A 86 -9.65 -0.24 -9.52
CA ARG A 86 -10.06 0.86 -10.38
C ARG A 86 -9.31 2.11 -9.98
N LEU A 87 -8.62 2.70 -10.95
CA LEU A 87 -7.93 3.97 -10.78
C LEU A 87 -8.81 5.04 -11.42
N THR A 88 -9.14 6.06 -10.65
CA THR A 88 -9.76 7.30 -11.15
C THR A 88 -8.76 8.44 -11.00
N ARG A 89 -9.18 9.68 -11.31
CA ARG A 89 -8.33 10.85 -11.05
C ARG A 89 -8.03 11.03 -9.56
N ASN A 90 -8.93 10.59 -8.67
CA ASN A 90 -8.96 10.98 -7.26
C ASN A 90 -9.01 9.78 -6.30
N SER A 91 -9.06 8.55 -6.80
CA SER A 91 -9.18 7.37 -5.96
C SER A 91 -8.57 6.13 -6.60
N VAL A 92 -8.13 5.22 -5.74
CA VAL A 92 -7.86 3.83 -6.11
C VAL A 92 -8.67 2.93 -5.21
N VAL A 93 -9.51 2.10 -5.80
CA VAL A 93 -10.40 1.20 -5.07
C VAL A 93 -10.28 -0.22 -5.57
N TRP A 94 -10.53 -1.17 -4.68
CA TRP A 94 -10.49 -2.61 -4.93
C TRP A 94 -11.89 -3.22 -4.84
N GLY A 95 -12.12 -4.23 -5.66
CA GLY A 95 -13.31 -5.07 -5.68
C GLY A 95 -12.96 -6.49 -6.09
N ARG A 96 -13.79 -7.46 -5.72
CA ARG A 96 -13.53 -8.88 -6.05
C ARG A 96 -13.68 -9.10 -7.55
N VAL A 97 -14.71 -8.49 -8.15
CA VAL A 97 -14.89 -8.41 -9.60
C VAL A 97 -14.86 -6.96 -10.09
N SER A 98 -14.68 -6.76 -11.40
CA SER A 98 -14.59 -5.43 -12.02
C SER A 98 -15.77 -4.51 -11.64
N ASN A 99 -17.01 -5.03 -11.66
CA ASN A 99 -18.21 -4.26 -11.34
C ASN A 99 -18.26 -3.75 -9.89
N ASP A 100 -17.67 -4.48 -8.94
CA ASP A 100 -17.65 -4.10 -7.53
C ASP A 100 -16.88 -2.80 -7.33
N THR A 101 -15.82 -2.58 -8.12
CA THR A 101 -15.01 -1.36 -8.06
C THR A 101 -15.79 -0.07 -8.35
N SER A 102 -16.99 -0.17 -8.93
CA SER A 102 -17.87 0.98 -9.20
C SER A 102 -19.10 1.02 -8.31
N ARG A 103 -19.76 -0.13 -8.09
CA ARG A 103 -21.06 -0.18 -7.42
C ARG A 103 -20.94 -0.13 -5.90
N SER A 104 -19.94 -0.82 -5.36
CA SER A 104 -19.72 -0.92 -3.92
C SER A 104 -18.25 -1.30 -3.65
N PRO A 105 -17.32 -0.37 -3.91
CA PRO A 105 -15.92 -0.62 -3.62
C PRO A 105 -15.76 -0.89 -2.12
N SER A 106 -15.15 -2.02 -1.77
CA SER A 106 -15.04 -2.46 -0.37
C SER A 106 -13.80 -1.92 0.31
N HIS A 107 -12.73 -1.68 -0.46
CA HIS A 107 -11.43 -1.28 0.04
C HIS A 107 -10.82 -0.25 -0.91
N GLY A 108 -10.00 0.66 -0.41
CA GLY A 108 -9.34 1.65 -1.25
C GLY A 108 -8.98 2.92 -0.50
N PHE A 109 -8.71 3.96 -1.28
CA PHE A 109 -8.39 5.27 -0.77
C PHE A 109 -8.83 6.34 -1.76
N SER A 110 -9.41 7.41 -1.22
CA SER A 110 -9.69 8.64 -1.95
C SER A 110 -8.75 9.73 -1.48
N VAL A 111 -8.34 10.63 -2.38
CA VAL A 111 -7.56 11.82 -2.01
C VAL A 111 -8.30 12.74 -1.03
N ASN A 112 -9.63 12.64 -0.95
CA ASN A 112 -10.42 13.35 0.04
C ASN A 112 -10.16 12.86 1.48
N ASP A 113 -9.66 11.63 1.63
CA ASP A 113 -9.30 11.03 2.91
C ASP A 113 -7.83 11.29 3.28
N MET A 114 -7.10 12.03 2.45
CA MET A 114 -5.71 12.35 2.70
C MET A 114 -5.61 13.34 3.88
N PRO A 115 -4.66 13.16 4.82
CA PRO A 115 -4.50 14.06 5.97
C PRO A 115 -3.97 15.44 5.59
N LEU A 116 -3.65 15.65 4.31
CA LEU A 116 -3.15 16.88 3.72
C LEU A 116 -3.93 17.17 2.44
N PRO A 117 -4.11 18.44 2.06
CA PRO A 117 -4.60 18.79 0.74
C PRO A 117 -3.64 18.29 -0.35
N VAL A 118 -4.18 17.75 -1.44
CA VAL A 118 -3.41 17.38 -2.64
C VAL A 118 -2.86 18.64 -3.31
N GLN A 119 -1.60 18.56 -3.75
CA GLN A 119 -0.91 19.60 -4.50
C GLN A 119 -0.56 19.13 -5.91
N GLU A 120 -0.16 20.09 -6.75
CA GLU A 120 0.41 19.78 -8.05
C GLU A 120 1.67 18.93 -7.88
N HIS A 121 1.84 17.91 -8.74
CA HIS A 121 2.92 16.93 -8.71
C HIS A 121 2.90 15.90 -7.55
N ASP A 122 1.88 15.93 -6.68
CA ASP A 122 1.65 14.83 -5.76
C ASP A 122 1.38 13.53 -6.54
N THR A 123 1.96 12.43 -6.07
CA THR A 123 1.64 11.07 -6.51
C THR A 123 1.07 10.30 -5.33
N VAL A 124 -0.07 9.63 -5.50
CA VAL A 124 -0.78 8.88 -4.47
C VAL A 124 -0.75 7.40 -4.81
N THR A 125 0.00 6.64 -4.02
CA THR A 125 0.16 5.20 -4.15
C THR A 125 -0.72 4.46 -3.14
N VAL A 126 -1.57 3.57 -3.63
CA VAL A 126 -2.34 2.64 -2.79
C VAL A 126 -1.77 1.24 -2.96
N VAL A 127 -1.26 0.70 -1.87
CA VAL A 127 -0.66 -0.63 -1.80
C VAL A 127 -1.70 -1.59 -1.26
N PHE A 128 -2.18 -2.50 -2.09
CA PHE A 128 -3.13 -3.53 -1.70
C PHE A 128 -2.40 -4.78 -1.24
N ARG A 129 -2.39 -5.01 0.07
CA ARG A 129 -1.69 -6.12 0.71
C ARG A 129 -2.60 -7.36 0.76
N ASN A 130 -2.10 -8.48 0.23
CA ASN A 130 -2.82 -9.76 0.20
C ASN A 130 -1.85 -10.95 0.07
N THR A 131 -2.35 -12.17 0.25
CA THR A 131 -1.58 -13.43 0.18
C THR A 131 -1.87 -14.26 -1.08
N ASP A 132 -2.75 -13.79 -1.96
CA ASP A 132 -3.15 -14.53 -3.16
C ASP A 132 -2.01 -14.49 -4.20
N PRO A 133 -1.56 -15.65 -4.73
CA PRO A 133 -0.50 -15.68 -5.73
C PRO A 133 -0.90 -15.05 -7.08
N ALA A 134 -2.19 -14.93 -7.39
CA ALA A 134 -2.65 -14.33 -8.64
C ALA A 134 -2.39 -12.81 -8.65
N ARG A 135 -2.10 -12.23 -9.82
CA ARG A 135 -1.95 -10.78 -9.95
C ARG A 135 -3.29 -10.08 -10.03
N MET A 136 -3.39 -8.91 -9.43
CA MET A 136 -4.52 -8.02 -9.62
C MET A 136 -4.65 -7.57 -11.08
N ARG A 137 -5.89 -7.25 -11.45
CA ARG A 137 -6.25 -6.63 -12.72
C ARG A 137 -6.66 -5.20 -12.48
N ALA A 138 -6.45 -4.35 -13.47
CA ALA A 138 -6.73 -2.94 -13.32
C ALA A 138 -7.72 -2.43 -14.36
N GLN A 139 -8.43 -1.37 -14.01
CA GLN A 139 -9.31 -0.64 -14.92
C GLN A 139 -9.20 0.86 -14.67
N PHE A 140 -9.18 1.60 -15.76
CA PHE A 140 -9.44 3.04 -15.76
C PHE A 140 -10.15 3.39 -17.06
N GLY A 141 -11.10 4.34 -16.99
CA GLY A 141 -12.07 4.54 -18.05
C GLY A 141 -12.87 3.27 -18.36
N ALA A 142 -13.06 2.98 -19.65
CA ALA A 142 -13.78 1.80 -20.12
C ALA A 142 -12.88 0.58 -20.41
N ALA A 143 -11.57 0.70 -20.20
CA ALA A 143 -10.59 -0.30 -20.65
C ALA A 143 -9.99 -1.10 -19.49
N HIS A 144 -9.67 -2.36 -19.76
CA HIS A 144 -8.95 -3.23 -18.84
C HIS A 144 -7.45 -3.16 -19.11
N HIS A 145 -6.67 -3.18 -18.04
CA HIS A 145 -5.23 -3.09 -18.10
C HIS A 145 -4.60 -4.16 -17.20
N ALA A 146 -3.54 -4.79 -17.70
CA ALA A 146 -2.72 -5.67 -16.89
C ALA A 146 -1.83 -4.83 -15.96
N MET A 147 -1.59 -5.33 -14.75
CA MET A 147 -0.51 -4.80 -13.92
C MET A 147 0.83 -5.27 -14.46
N HIS A 148 1.75 -4.32 -14.62
CA HIS A 148 3.12 -4.60 -15.03
C HIS A 148 3.98 -4.59 -13.79
N ASP A 149 4.63 -5.72 -13.50
CA ASP A 149 5.46 -5.87 -12.31
C ASP A 149 4.68 -5.47 -11.04
N TYR A 150 3.46 -5.99 -10.87
CA TYR A 150 2.60 -5.70 -9.70
C TYR A 150 2.21 -4.22 -9.50
N GLN A 151 2.44 -3.34 -10.47
CA GLN A 151 2.01 -1.96 -10.40
C GLN A 151 1.20 -1.52 -11.61
N ILE A 152 0.42 -0.47 -11.40
CA ILE A 152 -0.18 0.31 -12.48
C ILE A 152 -0.39 1.76 -12.05
N GLU A 153 -0.39 2.66 -13.03
CA GLU A 153 -0.50 4.09 -12.82
C GLU A 153 -1.55 4.69 -13.74
N HIS A 154 -2.24 5.71 -13.25
CA HIS A 154 -3.15 6.53 -14.04
C HIS A 154 -3.20 7.95 -13.47
N GLY A 155 -2.61 8.91 -14.17
CA GLY A 155 -2.46 10.27 -13.69
C GLY A 155 -1.59 10.31 -12.42
N MET A 156 -2.09 10.94 -11.35
CA MET A 156 -1.41 10.97 -10.05
C MET A 156 -1.61 9.72 -9.20
N MET A 157 -2.48 8.80 -9.62
CA MET A 157 -2.81 7.62 -8.83
C MET A 157 -1.97 6.42 -9.26
N ARG A 158 -1.43 5.70 -8.27
CA ARG A 158 -0.68 4.45 -8.45
C ARG A 158 -1.30 3.36 -7.59
N ALA A 159 -1.40 2.15 -8.14
CA ALA A 159 -1.80 0.96 -7.40
C ALA A 159 -0.64 -0.04 -7.40
N VAL A 160 -0.38 -0.66 -6.25
CA VAL A 160 0.60 -1.74 -6.10
C VAL A 160 -0.09 -2.96 -5.49
N ASP A 161 0.05 -4.11 -6.12
CA ASP A 161 -0.43 -5.40 -5.63
C ASP A 161 0.66 -6.07 -4.80
N LEU A 162 0.69 -5.78 -3.49
CA LEU A 162 1.71 -6.29 -2.57
C LEU A 162 1.35 -7.70 -2.11
N LYS A 163 2.20 -8.65 -2.48
CA LYS A 163 2.06 -10.07 -2.11
C LYS A 163 2.85 -10.39 -0.86
N LEU A 164 2.16 -10.61 0.25
CA LEU A 164 2.77 -11.11 1.48
C LEU A 164 3.35 -12.50 1.24
N ASN A 165 4.64 -12.68 1.54
CA ASN A 165 5.39 -13.92 1.35
C ASN A 165 5.39 -14.46 -0.11
N GLY A 166 5.02 -13.64 -1.08
CA GLY A 166 4.92 -14.02 -2.50
C GLY A 166 6.16 -13.66 -3.31
N GLN A 167 5.98 -13.52 -4.63
CA GLN A 167 7.03 -13.02 -5.52
C GLN A 167 7.41 -11.59 -5.15
N GLN A 168 8.71 -11.37 -4.96
CA GLN A 168 9.27 -10.04 -4.70
C GLN A 168 9.49 -9.31 -6.03
N ARG A 169 9.24 -7.99 -6.06
CA ARG A 169 9.77 -7.15 -7.13
C ARG A 169 11.27 -6.96 -6.91
N GLN A 170 12.03 -6.85 -7.98
CA GLN A 170 13.38 -6.32 -7.84
C GLN A 170 13.25 -4.82 -7.52
N PRO A 171 13.83 -4.34 -6.41
CA PRO A 171 13.88 -2.91 -6.15
C PRO A 171 14.64 -2.26 -7.30
N VAL A 172 14.00 -1.34 -8.01
CA VAL A 172 14.71 -0.60 -9.05
C VAL A 172 15.48 0.51 -8.34
N ALA A 173 16.79 0.32 -8.18
CA ALA A 173 17.66 1.34 -7.64
C ALA A 173 17.79 2.49 -8.65
N HIS A 174 16.88 3.45 -8.55
CA HIS A 174 16.96 4.71 -9.26
C HIS A 174 17.32 5.81 -8.28
N ASP A 175 18.33 6.59 -8.62
CA ASP A 175 18.64 7.80 -7.87
C ASP A 175 17.50 8.79 -8.03
N ALA A 176 16.81 9.09 -6.92
CA ALA A 176 15.75 10.08 -6.93
C ALA A 176 16.26 11.43 -7.45
N SER A 177 15.47 12.05 -8.34
CA SER A 177 15.76 13.37 -8.89
C SER A 177 15.81 14.43 -7.78
N GLN A 178 16.48 15.56 -8.03
CA GLN A 178 16.48 16.68 -7.09
C GLN A 178 15.06 17.18 -6.79
N PHE A 179 14.18 17.17 -7.80
CA PHE A 179 12.78 17.51 -7.62
C PHE A 179 12.10 16.54 -6.65
N SER A 180 12.22 15.22 -6.87
CA SER A 180 11.66 14.19 -5.99
C SER A 180 12.15 14.34 -4.54
N ARG A 181 13.45 14.60 -4.34
CA ARG A 181 14.04 14.80 -3.00
C ARG A 181 13.45 16.03 -2.31
N ASN A 182 13.41 17.17 -3.00
CA ASN A 182 12.86 18.41 -2.44
C ASN A 182 11.37 18.29 -2.16
N HIS A 183 10.63 17.70 -3.10
CA HIS A 183 9.20 17.46 -2.98
C HIS A 183 8.90 16.55 -1.79
N ALA A 184 9.61 15.43 -1.65
CA ALA A 184 9.45 14.52 -0.52
C ALA A 184 9.80 15.18 0.82
N GLY A 185 10.88 15.97 0.87
CA GLY A 185 11.25 16.71 2.07
C GLY A 185 10.14 17.68 2.54
N VAL A 186 9.51 18.41 1.62
CA VAL A 186 8.41 19.32 1.95
C VAL A 186 7.16 18.56 2.38
N ARG A 187 6.69 17.62 1.54
CA ARG A 187 5.42 16.92 1.76
C ARG A 187 5.50 15.91 2.91
N GLY A 188 6.66 15.30 3.12
CA GLY A 188 6.94 14.44 4.27
C GLY A 188 6.92 15.20 5.59
N LEU A 189 7.50 16.41 5.64
CA LEU A 189 7.40 17.29 6.81
C LEU A 189 5.96 17.76 7.06
N ASP A 190 5.22 18.11 6.00
CA ASP A 190 3.80 18.44 6.12
C ASP A 190 3.02 17.27 6.74
N LEU A 191 3.31 16.03 6.33
CA LEU A 191 2.63 14.84 6.85
C LEU A 191 2.97 14.64 8.33
N MET A 192 4.24 14.72 8.72
CA MET A 192 4.65 14.64 10.12
C MET A 192 3.94 15.68 11.00
N ALA A 193 3.71 16.88 10.46
CA ALA A 193 3.12 17.99 11.21
C ALA A 193 1.59 18.10 11.09
N CYS A 194 0.91 17.27 10.30
CA CYS A 194 -0.49 17.47 9.91
C CYS A 194 -1.49 17.46 11.08
N THR A 195 -1.16 16.80 12.19
CA THR A 195 -1.98 16.76 13.42
C THR A 195 -1.57 17.81 14.46
N THR A 196 -0.70 18.74 14.08
CA THR A 196 -0.05 19.68 15.00
C THR A 196 -0.31 21.14 14.64
N GLY A 197 -0.14 22.05 15.60
CA GLY A 197 -0.21 23.48 15.37
C GLY A 197 1.08 24.05 14.75
N PRO A 198 1.05 25.31 14.26
CA PRO A 198 2.19 25.95 13.58
C PRO A 198 3.50 25.96 14.38
N ALA A 199 3.42 26.06 15.70
CA ALA A 199 4.60 26.04 16.57
C ALA A 199 5.33 24.69 16.53
N MET A 200 4.59 23.57 16.60
CA MET A 200 5.19 22.24 16.54
C MET A 200 5.69 21.91 15.14
N HIS A 201 4.99 22.37 14.09
CA HIS A 201 5.50 22.28 12.72
C HIS A 201 6.90 22.90 12.62
N LYS A 202 7.08 24.12 13.16
CA LYS A 202 8.40 24.77 13.20
C LYS A 202 9.45 23.94 13.95
N VAL A 203 9.10 23.38 15.11
CA VAL A 203 10.00 22.51 15.89
C VAL A 203 10.43 21.29 15.08
N ILE A 204 9.49 20.59 14.43
CA ILE A 204 9.80 19.41 13.59
C ILE A 204 10.77 19.80 12.48
N ARG A 205 10.51 20.91 11.78
CA ARG A 205 11.34 21.40 10.68
C ARG A 205 12.76 21.77 11.12
N GLU A 206 12.90 22.42 12.27
CA GLU A 206 14.19 22.88 12.80
C GLU A 206 14.99 21.75 13.49
N ASN A 207 14.34 20.64 13.85
CA ASN A 207 14.94 19.55 14.65
C ASN A 207 14.67 18.17 14.03
N LEU A 208 14.63 18.06 12.70
CA LEU A 208 14.27 16.82 11.99
C LEU A 208 15.11 15.61 12.44
N GLU A 209 16.39 15.81 12.72
CA GLU A 209 17.30 14.75 13.21
C GLU A 209 16.78 14.07 14.49
N ALA A 210 16.09 14.80 15.38
CA ALA A 210 15.52 14.24 16.60
C ALA A 210 14.33 13.30 16.35
N PHE A 211 13.73 13.38 15.15
CA PHE A 211 12.63 12.52 14.70
C PHE A 211 13.10 11.44 13.71
N THR A 212 14.41 11.35 13.48
CA THR A 212 15.00 10.47 12.48
C THR A 212 15.55 9.19 13.11
N THR A 213 15.27 8.06 12.49
CA THR A 213 15.92 6.77 12.76
C THR A 213 16.22 6.06 11.43
N SER A 214 16.95 4.95 11.48
CA SER A 214 17.24 4.13 10.30
C SER A 214 16.95 2.67 10.61
N ILE A 215 16.39 1.96 9.63
CA ILE A 215 16.27 0.50 9.66
C ILE A 215 17.33 -0.06 8.72
N ASP A 216 18.29 -0.76 9.29
CA ASP A 216 19.38 -1.35 8.51
C ASP A 216 18.92 -2.59 7.71
N ILE A 217 19.60 -2.92 6.60
CA ILE A 217 19.33 -4.15 5.82
C ILE A 217 19.27 -5.40 6.71
N ALA A 218 20.18 -5.51 7.68
CA ALA A 218 20.21 -6.65 8.60
C ALA A 218 18.99 -6.70 9.54
N GLU A 219 18.35 -5.56 9.82
CA GLU A 219 17.16 -5.49 10.66
C GLU A 219 15.90 -5.94 9.94
N PHE A 220 15.77 -5.64 8.64
CA PHE A 220 14.64 -6.13 7.83
C PHE A 220 14.48 -7.65 7.93
N GLY A 221 15.57 -8.40 7.75
CA GLY A 221 15.53 -9.86 7.87
C GLY A 221 15.15 -10.35 9.28
N ARG A 222 15.60 -9.67 10.33
CA ARG A 222 15.24 -10.01 11.73
C ARG A 222 13.77 -9.75 12.01
N ILE A 223 13.25 -8.61 11.57
CA ILE A 223 11.85 -8.22 11.76
C ILE A 223 10.94 -9.15 10.97
N ARG A 224 11.29 -9.45 9.71
CA ARG A 224 10.57 -10.44 8.89
C ARG A 224 10.48 -11.81 9.56
N ALA A 225 11.59 -12.31 10.09
CA ALA A 225 11.59 -13.58 10.80
C ALA A 225 10.69 -13.56 12.05
N ALA A 226 10.58 -12.41 12.74
CA ALA A 226 9.66 -12.26 13.86
C ALA A 226 8.19 -12.23 13.39
N GLN A 227 7.88 -11.51 12.31
CA GLN A 227 6.54 -11.48 11.72
C GLN A 227 6.08 -12.86 11.29
N GLN A 228 6.93 -13.63 10.61
CA GLN A 228 6.63 -15.00 10.19
C GLN A 228 6.31 -15.92 11.37
N ARG A 229 7.04 -15.81 12.48
CA ARG A 229 6.74 -16.56 13.71
C ARG A 229 5.37 -16.19 14.27
N ILE A 230 5.00 -14.92 14.29
CA ILE A 230 3.69 -14.46 14.76
C ILE A 230 2.58 -15.01 13.85
N SER A 231 2.76 -14.95 12.53
CA SER A 231 1.79 -15.49 11.57
C SER A 231 1.59 -17.00 11.73
N GLN A 232 2.66 -17.78 11.88
CA GLN A 232 2.58 -19.23 12.12
C GLN A 232 1.80 -19.56 13.39
N ILE A 233 2.00 -18.80 14.47
CA ILE A 233 1.24 -18.98 15.72
C ILE A 233 -0.24 -18.63 15.49
N ALA A 234 -0.52 -17.57 14.74
CA ALA A 234 -1.89 -17.17 14.43
C ALA A 234 -2.63 -18.25 13.62
N GLU A 235 -1.98 -18.83 12.61
CA GLU A 235 -2.53 -19.94 11.80
C GLU A 235 -2.92 -21.13 12.68
N VAL A 236 -2.04 -21.58 13.58
CA VAL A 236 -2.33 -22.67 14.53
C VAL A 236 -3.58 -22.40 15.38
N ILE A 237 -3.84 -21.14 15.72
CA ILE A 237 -5.03 -20.73 16.49
C ILE A 237 -6.28 -20.70 15.60
N THR A 238 -6.17 -20.24 14.35
CA THR A 238 -7.31 -20.05 13.44
C THR A 238 -7.73 -21.32 12.70
N ASP A 239 -6.81 -22.21 12.40
CA ASP A 239 -7.07 -23.42 11.61
C ASP A 239 -8.18 -24.30 12.20
N PRO A 240 -8.25 -24.55 13.53
CA PRO A 240 -9.35 -25.30 14.12
C PRO A 240 -10.71 -24.61 13.96
N ILE A 241 -10.75 -23.27 13.83
CA ILE A 241 -11.98 -22.53 13.57
C ILE A 241 -12.41 -22.75 12.12
N VAL A 242 -11.48 -22.60 11.16
CA VAL A 242 -11.73 -22.82 9.73
C VAL A 242 -12.20 -24.25 9.47
N GLN A 243 -11.53 -25.25 10.05
CA GLN A 243 -11.91 -26.66 9.91
C GLN A 243 -13.30 -26.96 10.47
N ARG A 244 -13.66 -26.38 11.62
CA ARG A 244 -15.00 -26.52 12.20
C ARG A 244 -16.06 -25.89 11.32
N ILE A 245 -15.79 -24.69 10.77
CA ILE A 245 -16.69 -24.00 9.83
C ILE A 245 -16.88 -24.86 8.57
N ALA A 246 -15.79 -25.34 7.96
CA ALA A 246 -15.84 -26.17 6.75
C ALA A 246 -16.57 -27.51 6.97
N ALA A 247 -16.60 -28.03 8.21
CA ALA A 247 -17.32 -29.25 8.57
C ALA A 247 -18.82 -29.03 8.85
N LEU A 248 -19.31 -27.78 8.87
CA LEU A 248 -20.74 -27.49 9.02
C LEU A 248 -21.48 -27.90 7.74
N ARG A 249 -22.52 -28.74 7.89
CA ARG A 249 -23.31 -29.30 6.77
C ARG A 249 -24.17 -28.28 6.01
N ASP A 250 -24.36 -27.08 6.56
CA ASP A 250 -25.26 -26.05 6.02
C ASP A 250 -24.55 -24.85 5.38
N ILE A 251 -23.22 -24.90 5.22
CA ILE A 251 -22.54 -23.97 4.31
C ILE A 251 -22.71 -24.55 2.91
N GLY A 252 -23.89 -24.29 2.32
CA GLY A 252 -24.12 -24.55 0.90
C GLY A 252 -22.98 -23.97 0.06
N PRO A 253 -22.76 -24.49 -1.16
CA PRO A 253 -21.70 -23.97 -2.01
C PRO A 253 -21.88 -22.45 -2.10
N PHE A 254 -20.81 -21.70 -1.87
CA PHE A 254 -20.74 -20.34 -2.40
C PHE A 254 -20.84 -20.52 -3.91
N MET A 255 -22.07 -20.59 -4.43
CA MET A 255 -22.36 -20.77 -5.84
C MET A 255 -21.64 -19.63 -6.53
N ALA A 256 -20.58 -19.96 -7.24
CA ALA A 256 -20.21 -19.19 -8.39
C ALA A 256 -21.50 -19.11 -9.21
N ASP A 257 -21.96 -17.90 -9.51
CA ASP A 257 -23.00 -17.68 -10.51
C ASP A 257 -22.46 -18.19 -11.86
N HIS A 258 -22.56 -19.49 -12.06
CA HIS A 258 -22.51 -20.17 -13.33
C HIS A 258 -23.94 -20.64 -13.59
N GLU A 259 -24.79 -19.70 -13.99
CA GLU A 259 -25.90 -20.02 -14.87
C GLU A 259 -25.54 -19.44 -16.24
N GLY A 260 -24.80 -20.24 -16.99
CA GLY A 260 -24.87 -20.23 -18.44
C GLY A 260 -25.88 -21.30 -18.86
N GLU A 261 -26.86 -20.88 -19.65
CA GLU A 261 -27.32 -21.54 -20.89
C GLU A 261 -27.46 -23.07 -20.85
N ASP A 262 -28.71 -23.57 -20.78
CA ASP A 262 -29.41 -24.17 -21.92
C ASP A 262 -30.58 -25.07 -21.46
N ALA A 263 -31.79 -24.68 -21.84
CA ALA A 263 -32.91 -25.60 -22.01
C ALA A 263 -33.77 -25.07 -23.15
N ASP A 264 -33.46 -25.58 -24.34
CA ASP A 264 -34.41 -25.70 -25.44
C ASP A 264 -35.70 -26.34 -24.92
N ASP A 265 -36.83 -25.68 -25.16
CA ASP A 265 -38.10 -26.40 -25.37
C ASP A 265 -38.80 -25.73 -26.56
N GLU A 266 -38.79 -26.48 -27.65
CA GLU A 266 -39.62 -26.30 -28.83
C GLU A 266 -41.10 -26.18 -28.44
N LEU A 267 -41.78 -25.14 -28.94
CA LEU A 267 -43.22 -25.22 -29.18
C LEU A 267 -43.50 -24.86 -30.62
N GLU A 268 -43.79 -25.92 -31.38
CA GLU A 268 -44.24 -25.97 -32.75
C GLU A 268 -45.40 -25.00 -33.03
N ALA A 269 -45.35 -24.44 -34.24
CA ALA A 269 -46.47 -23.79 -34.90
C ALA A 269 -47.58 -24.79 -35.24
N VAL A 270 -48.84 -24.40 -35.03
CA VAL A 270 -49.99 -24.99 -35.74
C VAL A 270 -50.73 -23.89 -36.52
N PRO A 271 -50.95 -24.06 -37.84
CA PRO A 271 -51.60 -23.08 -38.70
C PRO A 271 -53.12 -23.28 -38.76
N GLY A 272 -53.88 -22.21 -39.00
CA GLY A 272 -55.32 -22.31 -39.27
C GLY A 272 -55.93 -21.02 -39.82
N LYS A 273 -56.28 -21.04 -41.11
CA LYS A 273 -57.03 -20.02 -41.85
C LYS A 273 -58.46 -19.87 -41.34
N HIS A 274 -58.97 -18.63 -41.23
CA HIS A 274 -59.99 -18.07 -42.13
C HIS A 274 -60.12 -16.56 -41.95
#